data_AF-A0A9P6GY07-F1
#
_entry.id   AF-A0A9P6GY07-F1
#
_cell.length_a   1.000
_cell.length_b   1.000
_cell.length_c   1.000
_cell.angle_alpha   90.00
_cell.angle_beta   90.00
_cell.angle_gamma   90.00
#
_symmetry.space_group_name_H-M   'P 1'
#
loop_
_entity.id
_entity.type
_entity.pdbx_description
1 polymer ?
#
loop_
_entity_poly.entity_id
_entity_poly.type
_entity_poly.pdbx_seq_one_letter_code
_entity_poly.pdbx_strand_id
1 'polypeptide(L)'
;MFYAVGMAKATNIKNVFFDSDDEKPIKKNPETKKPTEEPWKLAVTKYTILSKFQIEQLEMEFIKRRLKFSKNNIKAVSKDLKIPFKRAYNYFNNKLKATDNKILKRTQEGIKELEKINLKLEKVWVSYLETWNQSEDKLYGNDVSSQIINNKLD
;
A
#
# COMPACT_ATOMS: atom_id res chain seq x y z
N MET A 1 27.88 8.79 41.76
CA MET A 1 27.87 10.11 41.10
C MET A 1 26.50 10.33 40.50
N PHE A 2 25.77 11.31 41.01
CA PHE A 2 24.51 11.80 40.44
C PHE A 2 24.82 13.05 39.63
N TYR A 3 24.25 13.16 38.43
CA TYR A 3 24.02 14.45 37.79
C TYR A 3 22.61 14.46 37.20
N ALA A 4 21.77 15.30 37.81
CA ALA A 4 20.60 15.87 37.17
C ALA A 4 21.03 17.20 36.54
N VAL A 5 20.68 17.43 35.28
CA VAL A 5 20.62 18.75 34.68
C VAL A 5 19.29 18.82 33.93
N GLY A 6 18.37 19.61 34.46
CA GLY A 6 17.14 19.98 33.78
C GLY A 6 17.35 21.16 32.83
N MET A 7 16.45 21.31 31.86
CA MET A 7 15.93 22.59 31.36
C MET A 7 14.55 22.37 30.72
N ALA A 8 13.60 23.21 31.11
CA ALA A 8 12.24 23.33 30.58
C ALA A 8 12.26 24.10 29.22
N LYS A 9 11.20 24.31 28.41
CA LYS A 9 9.80 24.68 28.67
C LYS A 9 9.04 24.67 27.32
N ALA A 10 7.77 24.28 27.36
CA ALA A 10 6.62 24.76 26.58
C ALA A 10 6.62 24.71 25.03
N THR A 11 5.72 23.89 24.48
CA THR A 11 4.63 24.40 23.64
C THR A 11 3.33 23.67 23.96
N ASN A 12 2.45 24.42 24.62
CA ASN A 12 1.07 24.10 24.95
C ASN A 12 0.27 24.01 23.65
N ILE A 13 0.11 22.80 23.10
CA ILE A 13 -0.92 22.55 22.09
C ILE A 13 -2.23 22.46 22.87
N LYS A 14 -2.89 23.62 23.00
CA LYS A 14 -4.31 23.69 23.26
C LYS A 14 -5.00 22.88 22.17
N ASN A 15 -5.33 21.63 22.47
CA ASN A 15 -6.34 20.91 21.71
C ASN A 15 -7.61 21.73 21.88
N VAL A 16 -7.92 22.52 20.84
CA VAL A 16 -9.14 23.30 20.71
C VAL A 16 -10.28 22.29 20.69
N PHE A 17 -10.81 22.12 21.90
CA PHE A 17 -12.10 21.56 22.22
C PHE A 17 -13.13 22.40 21.44
N PHE A 18 -13.68 21.84 20.36
CA PHE A 18 -14.94 22.34 19.80
C PHE A 18 -16.04 21.63 20.56
N ASP A 19 -16.58 22.35 21.54
CA ASP A 19 -17.79 22.04 22.28
C ASP A 19 -19.03 22.56 21.52
N SER A 20 -20.19 22.01 21.91
CA SER A 20 -21.57 22.20 21.46
C SER A 20 -22.04 21.34 20.27
N ASP A 21 -22.98 20.40 20.41
CA ASP A 21 -23.93 20.13 21.51
C ASP A 21 -24.25 18.62 21.67
N ASP A 22 -24.37 18.28 22.95
CA ASP A 22 -25.19 17.29 23.62
C ASP A 22 -24.85 15.78 23.71
N GLU A 23 -24.83 15.38 24.99
CA GLU A 23 -24.95 14.06 25.64
C GLU A 23 -23.67 13.25 25.95
N LYS A 24 -23.43 13.14 27.27
CA LYS A 24 -22.68 12.07 27.96
C LYS A 24 -23.64 11.48 29.03
N PRO A 25 -23.36 10.33 29.67
CA PRO A 25 -22.34 9.30 29.40
C PRO A 25 -22.83 7.84 29.58
N ILE A 26 -22.24 6.83 28.93
CA ILE A 26 -22.21 5.46 29.50
C ILE A 26 -20.83 4.81 29.27
N LYS A 27 -20.17 4.46 30.37
CA LYS A 27 -19.00 3.57 30.42
C LYS A 27 -19.45 2.11 30.37
N LYS A 28 -18.75 1.25 29.61
CA LYS A 28 -18.07 0.00 30.04
C LYS A 28 -17.58 -0.80 28.81
N ASN A 29 -16.31 -1.21 28.87
CA ASN A 29 -15.61 -2.20 28.00
C ASN A 29 -16.06 -3.65 28.35
N PRO A 30 -15.50 -4.72 27.75
CA PRO A 30 -15.39 -5.06 26.32
C PRO A 30 -15.82 -6.54 26.08
N GLU A 31 -16.44 -6.93 24.97
CA GLU A 31 -16.40 -8.35 24.57
C GLU A 31 -16.77 -8.57 23.09
N THR A 32 -15.93 -9.37 22.44
CA THR A 32 -15.92 -9.81 21.04
C THR A 32 -17.25 -10.39 20.55
N LYS A 33 -17.76 -9.89 19.41
CA LYS A 33 -18.62 -10.62 18.47
C LYS A 33 -18.52 -9.97 17.07
N LYS A 34 -18.35 -10.80 16.04
CA LYS A 34 -18.23 -10.42 14.61
C LYS A 34 -19.30 -9.38 14.22
N PRO A 35 -18.98 -8.31 13.47
CA PRO A 35 -19.98 -7.33 13.11
C PRO A 35 -20.85 -7.89 11.98
N THR A 36 -21.99 -8.47 12.35
CA THR A 36 -23.14 -8.52 11.45
C THR A 36 -23.58 -7.07 11.29
N GLU A 37 -23.22 -6.44 10.18
CA GLU A 37 -23.59 -5.05 9.91
C GLU A 37 -25.12 -4.94 9.86
N GLU A 38 -25.69 -4.29 10.87
CA GLU A 38 -27.14 -4.22 11.06
C GLU A 38 -27.81 -3.48 9.88
N PRO A 39 -29.00 -3.92 9.43
CA PRO A 39 -29.68 -3.36 8.26
C PRO A 39 -30.01 -1.86 8.40
N TRP A 40 -30.14 -1.34 9.63
CA TRP A 40 -30.31 0.10 9.86
C TRP A 40 -29.04 0.90 9.55
N LYS A 41 -27.84 0.31 9.70
CA LYS A 41 -26.57 0.94 9.29
C LYS A 41 -26.51 1.09 7.77
N LEU A 42 -27.02 0.12 7.02
CA LEU A 42 -27.18 0.20 5.56
C LEU A 42 -28.23 1.24 5.12
N ALA A 43 -29.25 1.49 5.93
CA ALA A 43 -30.22 2.56 5.66
C ALA A 43 -29.62 3.96 5.91
N VAL A 44 -28.78 4.11 6.93
CA VAL A 44 -28.02 5.34 7.21
C VAL A 44 -26.96 5.59 6.12
N THR A 45 -26.37 4.53 5.54
CA THR A 45 -25.39 4.71 4.45
C THR A 45 -26.01 5.33 3.19
N LYS A 46 -27.28 5.03 2.90
CA LYS A 46 -28.05 5.63 1.80
C LYS A 46 -28.09 7.17 1.85
N TYR A 47 -28.04 7.76 3.05
CA TYR A 47 -28.00 9.21 3.25
C TYR A 47 -26.59 9.80 3.41
N THR A 48 -25.55 8.97 3.48
CA THR A 48 -24.14 9.41 3.62
C THR A 48 -23.33 9.33 2.33
N ILE A 49 -23.83 8.65 1.30
CA ILE A 49 -23.19 8.50 -0.01
C ILE A 49 -23.62 9.67 -0.93
N LEU A 50 -22.70 10.16 -1.75
CA LEU A 50 -22.99 11.15 -2.78
C LEU A 50 -23.90 10.54 -3.87
N SER A 51 -24.90 11.30 -4.30
CA SER A 51 -25.70 10.92 -5.47
C SER A 51 -24.81 10.84 -6.72
N LYS A 52 -25.18 9.97 -7.67
CA LYS A 52 -24.48 9.84 -8.95
C LYS A 52 -24.33 11.19 -9.68
N PHE A 53 -25.40 11.99 -9.68
CA PHE A 53 -25.36 13.34 -10.26
C PHE A 53 -24.37 14.27 -9.55
N GLN A 54 -24.30 14.21 -8.21
CA GLN A 54 -23.36 15.02 -7.44
C GLN A 54 -21.91 14.60 -7.70
N ILE A 55 -21.67 13.31 -7.88
CA ILE A 55 -20.35 12.77 -8.27
C ILE A 55 -19.96 13.30 -9.65
N GLU A 56 -20.84 13.17 -10.63
CA GLU A 56 -20.58 13.63 -12.01
C GLU A 56 -20.28 15.14 -12.04
N GLN A 57 -21.05 15.97 -11.34
CA GLN A 57 -20.77 17.40 -11.22
C GLN A 57 -19.41 17.68 -10.59
N LEU A 58 -19.08 16.98 -9.50
CA LEU A 58 -17.81 17.12 -8.79
C LEU A 58 -16.64 16.76 -9.71
N GLU A 59 -16.72 15.64 -10.42
CA GLU A 59 -15.69 15.19 -11.35
C GLU A 59 -15.54 16.13 -12.54
N MET A 60 -16.67 16.57 -13.12
CA MET A 60 -16.68 17.51 -14.24
C MET A 60 -16.03 18.84 -13.87
N GLU A 61 -16.27 19.37 -12.67
CA GLU A 61 -15.60 20.60 -12.21
C GLU A 61 -14.09 20.40 -12.06
N PHE A 62 -13.64 19.25 -11.55
CA PHE A 62 -12.22 18.93 -11.48
C PHE A 62 -11.57 18.80 -12.86
N ILE A 63 -12.27 18.20 -13.83
CA ILE A 63 -11.80 18.05 -15.21
C ILE A 63 -11.75 19.41 -15.92
N LYS A 64 -12.85 20.16 -15.89
CA LYS A 64 -12.97 21.48 -16.54
C LYS A 64 -11.90 22.46 -16.04
N ARG A 65 -11.71 22.52 -14.73
CA ARG A 65 -10.76 23.44 -14.09
C ARG A 65 -9.32 22.87 -14.01
N ARG A 66 -9.09 21.64 -14.51
CA ARG A 66 -7.80 20.91 -14.43
C ARG A 66 -7.20 20.93 -13.02
N LEU A 67 -8.03 20.75 -12.00
CA LEU A 67 -7.60 20.83 -10.61
C LEU A 67 -6.87 19.56 -10.18
N LYS A 68 -5.75 19.74 -9.47
CA LYS A 68 -5.11 18.62 -8.75
C LYS A 68 -5.99 18.17 -7.59
N PHE A 69 -6.02 16.86 -7.31
CA PHE A 69 -6.68 16.33 -6.12
C PHE A 69 -5.93 16.77 -4.86
N SER A 70 -6.47 17.78 -4.19
CA SER A 70 -5.94 18.30 -2.92
C SER A 70 -7.10 18.64 -1.98
N LYS A 71 -6.85 18.60 -0.68
CA LYS A 71 -7.86 18.93 0.34
C LYS A 71 -8.48 20.32 0.11
N ASN A 72 -7.66 21.30 -0.27
CA ASN A 72 -8.07 22.68 -0.51
C ASN A 72 -8.95 22.80 -1.76
N ASN A 73 -8.56 22.13 -2.85
CA ASN A 73 -9.34 22.15 -4.10
C ASN A 73 -10.68 21.44 -3.92
N ILE A 74 -10.69 20.31 -3.20
CA ILE A 74 -11.93 19.59 -2.86
C ILE A 74 -12.83 20.48 -2.00
N LYS A 75 -12.27 21.20 -1.02
CA LYS A 75 -13.02 22.16 -0.20
C LYS A 75 -13.64 23.26 -1.04
N ALA A 76 -12.88 23.87 -1.96
CA ALA A 76 -13.37 24.93 -2.84
C ALA A 76 -14.51 24.44 -3.74
N VAL A 77 -14.29 23.35 -4.49
CA VAL A 77 -15.30 22.78 -5.40
C VAL A 77 -16.53 22.28 -4.63
N SER A 78 -16.35 21.68 -3.45
CA SER A 78 -17.48 21.26 -2.60
C SER A 78 -18.33 22.44 -2.14
N LYS A 79 -17.71 23.60 -1.89
CA LYS A 79 -18.42 24.83 -1.52
C LYS A 79 -19.21 25.37 -2.71
N ASP A 80 -18.58 25.45 -3.89
CA ASP A 80 -19.21 25.92 -5.13
C ASP A 80 -20.45 25.08 -5.49
N LEU A 81 -20.33 23.75 -5.35
CA LEU A 81 -21.40 22.80 -5.67
C LEU A 81 -22.39 22.57 -4.51
N LYS A 82 -22.23 23.26 -3.37
CA LYS A 82 -23.03 23.07 -2.14
C LYS A 82 -23.08 21.60 -1.67
N ILE A 83 -21.98 20.88 -1.86
CA ILE A 83 -21.80 19.49 -1.44
C ILE A 83 -21.06 19.45 -0.09
N PRO A 84 -21.47 18.60 0.87
CA PRO A 84 -20.72 18.44 2.12
C PRO A 84 -19.27 18.00 1.87
N PHE A 85 -18.31 18.81 2.32
CA PHE A 85 -16.87 18.58 2.11
C PHE A 85 -16.43 17.18 2.52
N LYS A 86 -16.86 16.70 3.69
CA LYS A 86 -16.51 15.36 4.21
C LYS A 86 -16.88 14.25 3.22
N ARG A 87 -18.01 14.38 2.52
CA ARG A 87 -18.47 13.39 1.54
C ARG A 87 -17.65 13.43 0.26
N ALA A 88 -17.41 14.63 -0.29
CA ALA A 88 -16.57 14.83 -1.46
C ALA A 88 -15.13 14.33 -1.21
N TYR A 89 -14.60 14.60 -0.03
CA TYR A 89 -13.28 14.13 0.39
C TYR A 89 -13.22 12.61 0.50
N ASN A 90 -14.21 11.98 1.15
CA ASN A 90 -14.27 10.52 1.27
C ASN A 90 -14.39 9.84 -0.10
N TYR A 91 -15.18 10.41 -1.02
CA TYR A 91 -15.32 9.91 -2.38
C TYR A 91 -13.96 9.87 -3.11
N PHE A 92 -13.25 11.00 -3.16
CA PHE A 92 -11.96 11.07 -3.84
C PHE A 92 -10.91 10.19 -3.16
N ASN A 93 -10.89 10.15 -1.82
CA ASN A 93 -9.96 9.31 -1.08
C ASN A 93 -10.18 7.82 -1.39
N ASN A 94 -11.43 7.37 -1.43
CA ASN A 94 -11.75 5.98 -1.79
C ASN A 94 -11.40 5.68 -3.24
N LYS A 95 -11.64 6.61 -4.17
CA LYS A 95 -11.27 6.46 -5.58
C LYS A 95 -9.75 6.36 -5.78
N LEU A 96 -8.99 7.19 -5.08
CA LEU A 96 -7.52 7.15 -5.10
C LEU A 96 -7.01 5.82 -4.54
N LYS A 97 -7.47 5.41 -3.36
CA LYS A 97 -7.12 4.10 -2.79
C LYS A 97 -7.44 2.93 -3.70
N ALA A 98 -8.60 2.94 -4.36
CA ALA A 98 -8.96 1.89 -5.31
C ALA A 98 -8.01 1.85 -6.52
N THR A 99 -7.56 3.03 -6.98
CA THR A 99 -6.60 3.15 -8.07
C THR A 99 -5.22 2.68 -7.64
N ASP A 100 -4.75 3.09 -6.47
CA ASP A 100 -3.47 2.67 -5.88
C ASP A 100 -3.43 1.15 -5.69
N ASN A 101 -4.50 0.56 -5.15
CA ASN A 101 -4.61 -0.90 -5.00
C ASN A 101 -4.58 -1.62 -6.34
N LYS A 102 -5.22 -1.07 -7.38
CA LYS A 102 -5.20 -1.64 -8.73
C LYS A 102 -3.81 -1.58 -9.34
N ILE A 103 -3.09 -0.47 -9.17
CA ILE A 103 -1.71 -0.32 -9.61
C ILE A 103 -0.81 -1.31 -8.86
N LEU A 104 -0.91 -1.35 -7.52
CA LEU A 104 -0.15 -2.28 -6.69
C LEU A 104 -0.35 -3.73 -7.12
N LYS A 105 -1.60 -4.14 -7.38
CA LYS A 105 -1.91 -5.49 -7.87
C LYS A 105 -1.21 -5.80 -9.19
N ARG A 106 -1.27 -4.88 -10.16
CA ARG A 106 -0.57 -5.05 -11.45
C ARG A 106 0.94 -5.11 -11.30
N THR A 107 1.51 -4.28 -10.43
CA THR A 107 2.94 -4.31 -10.14
C THR A 107 3.34 -5.65 -9.53
N GLN A 108 2.55 -6.18 -8.60
CA GLN A 108 2.78 -7.51 -8.01
C GLN A 108 2.67 -8.64 -9.05
N GLU A 109 1.70 -8.56 -9.96
CA GLU A 109 1.59 -9.50 -11.09
C GLU A 109 2.83 -9.43 -11.99
N GLY A 110 3.31 -8.23 -12.31
CA GLY A 110 4.54 -8.04 -13.09
C GLY A 110 5.79 -8.60 -12.41
N ILE A 111 5.93 -8.39 -11.10
CA ILE A 111 7.03 -8.96 -10.31
C ILE A 111 7.01 -10.50 -10.39
N LYS A 112 5.84 -11.13 -10.23
CA LYS A 112 5.71 -12.60 -10.31
C LYS A 112 6.09 -13.14 -11.69
N GLU A 113 5.75 -12.44 -12.77
CA GLU A 113 6.17 -12.86 -14.11
C GLU A 113 7.68 -12.72 -14.31
N LEU A 114 8.29 -11.66 -13.78
CA LEU A 114 9.75 -11.50 -13.81
C LEU A 114 10.47 -12.60 -13.01
N GLU A 115 9.94 -12.98 -11.84
CA GLU A 115 10.47 -14.10 -11.04
C GLU A 115 10.42 -15.43 -11.83
N LYS A 116 9.33 -15.70 -12.55
CA LYS A 116 9.22 -16.89 -13.42
C LYS A 116 10.25 -16.87 -14.55
N ILE A 117 10.50 -15.70 -15.15
CA ILE A 117 11.52 -15.55 -16.20
C ILE A 117 12.90 -15.82 -15.60
N ASN A 118 13.21 -15.27 -14.43
CA ASN A 118 14.48 -15.50 -13.76
C ASN A 118 14.71 -16.99 -13.46
N LEU A 119 13.70 -17.70 -12.94
CA LEU A 119 13.79 -19.14 -12.70
C LEU A 119 14.03 -19.94 -14.00
N LYS A 120 13.46 -19.52 -15.13
CA LYS A 120 13.73 -20.15 -16.42
C LYS A 120 15.16 -19.88 -16.89
N LEU A 121 15.65 -18.66 -16.70
CA LEU A 121 17.01 -18.28 -17.03
C LEU A 121 18.02 -19.09 -16.22
N GLU A 122 17.81 -19.23 -14.92
CA GLU A 122 18.64 -20.06 -14.04
C GLU A 122 18.68 -21.52 -14.50
N LYS A 123 17.53 -22.09 -14.90
CA LYS A 123 17.50 -23.47 -15.45
C LYS A 123 18.29 -23.61 -16.73
N VAL A 124 18.17 -22.66 -17.65
CA VAL A 124 18.96 -22.67 -18.91
C VAL A 124 20.45 -22.52 -18.60
N TRP A 125 20.80 -21.67 -17.64
CA TRP A 125 22.18 -21.46 -17.21
C TRP A 125 22.80 -22.72 -16.59
N VAL A 126 22.07 -23.39 -15.69
CA VAL A 126 22.50 -24.66 -15.09
C VAL A 126 22.67 -25.73 -16.16
N SER A 127 21.71 -25.88 -17.08
CA SER A 127 21.81 -26.82 -18.19
C SER A 127 23.01 -26.55 -19.09
N TYR A 128 23.31 -25.28 -19.37
CA TYR A 128 24.51 -24.89 -20.11
C TYR A 128 25.79 -25.33 -19.38
N LEU A 129 25.91 -25.02 -18.08
CA LEU A 129 27.07 -25.43 -17.27
C LEU A 129 27.23 -26.95 -17.22
N GLU A 130 26.15 -27.70 -17.08
CA GLU A 130 26.17 -29.16 -17.10
C GLU A 130 26.68 -29.70 -18.45
N THR A 131 26.19 -29.15 -19.57
CA THR A 131 26.69 -29.55 -20.90
C THR A 131 28.15 -29.18 -21.13
N TRP A 132 28.58 -28.03 -20.60
CA TRP A 132 29.97 -27.59 -20.67
C TRP A 132 30.88 -28.57 -19.91
N ASN A 133 30.56 -28.87 -18.66
CA ASN A 133 31.33 -29.80 -17.84
C ASN A 133 31.39 -31.21 -18.45
N GLN A 134 30.27 -31.70 -18.99
CA GLN A 134 30.24 -33.00 -19.69
C GLN A 134 31.09 -33.00 -20.97
N SER A 135 31.22 -31.85 -21.64
CA SER A 135 32.08 -31.72 -22.82
C SER A 135 33.56 -31.69 -22.43
N GLU A 136 33.91 -31.03 -21.32
CA GLU A 136 35.27 -31.05 -20.76
C GLU A 136 35.65 -32.45 -20.28
N ASP A 137 34.76 -33.16 -19.57
CA ASP A 137 34.98 -34.56 -19.15
C ASP A 137 35.19 -35.48 -20.36
N LYS A 138 34.55 -35.22 -21.51
CA LYS A 138 34.76 -36.00 -22.74
C LYS A 138 36.06 -35.62 -23.47
N LEU A 139 36.51 -34.38 -23.36
CA LEU A 139 37.75 -33.90 -23.98
C LEU A 139 39.00 -34.24 -23.16
N TYR A 140 38.89 -34.32 -21.83
CA TYR A 140 40.02 -34.48 -20.90
C TYR A 140 39.91 -35.68 -19.96
N GLY A 141 38.79 -36.42 -19.96
CA GLY A 141 38.50 -37.51 -19.03
C GLY A 141 39.22 -38.83 -19.29
N ASN A 142 40.32 -38.84 -20.04
CA ASN A 142 41.18 -40.01 -20.18
C ASN A 142 42.64 -39.82 -19.77
N ASP A 143 43.05 -38.72 -19.12
CA ASP A 143 44.46 -38.65 -18.68
C ASP A 143 44.82 -37.78 -17.46
N VAL A 144 43.87 -37.26 -16.68
CA VAL A 144 44.22 -36.43 -15.50
C VAL A 144 44.00 -37.12 -14.15
N SER A 145 43.30 -38.25 -14.12
CA SER A 145 43.08 -39.00 -12.87
C SER A 145 44.31 -39.75 -12.34
N SER A 146 45.37 -39.90 -13.14
CA SER A 146 46.59 -40.63 -12.75
C SER A 146 47.75 -39.74 -12.27
N GLN A 147 47.66 -38.40 -12.37
CA GLN A 147 48.79 -37.53 -11.99
C GLN A 147 48.60 -36.72 -10.71
N ILE A 148 47.39 -36.62 -10.15
CA ILE A 148 47.15 -35.80 -8.95
C ILE A 148 47.37 -36.58 -7.63
N ILE A 149 47.46 -37.91 -7.67
CA ILE A 149 47.61 -38.73 -6.45
C ILE A 149 49.08 -38.81 -5.95
N ASN A 150 50.08 -38.48 -6.77
CA ASN A 150 51.50 -38.64 -6.37
C ASN A 150 52.17 -37.41 -5.76
N ASN A 151 51.48 -36.27 -5.55
CA ASN A 151 52.09 -35.06 -4.98
C ASN A 151 51.62 -34.75 -3.54
N LYS A 152 51.26 -35.76 -2.76
CA LYS A 152 51.15 -35.66 -1.29
C LYS A 152 52.06 -36.67 -0.60
N LEU A 153 53.36 -36.48 -0.79
CA LEU A 153 54.41 -37.04 0.06
C LEU A 153 55.58 -36.06 0.00
N ASP A 154 55.48 -35.02 0.83
CA ASP A 154 56.57 -34.37 1.58
C ASP A 154 55.93 -33.48 2.67
#